data_AF-A0A4Z2E7N0-F1
#
_entry.id   AF-A0A4Z2E7N0-F1
#
_cell.length_a   1.000
_cell.length_b   1.000
_cell.length_c   1.000
_cell.angle_alpha   90.00
_cell.angle_beta   90.00
_cell.angle_gamma   90.00
#
_symmetry.space_group_name_H-M   'P 1'
#
loop_
_entity.id
_entity.type
_entity.pdbx_description
1 polymer ?
#
loop_
_entity_poly.entity_id
_entity_poly.type
_entity_poly.pdbx_seq_one_letter_code
_entity_poly.pdbx_strand_id
1 'polypeptide(L)'
;MPEEIENYVHRIGRTGRSGKTGVATTFINKGCGEDRDTSIDRRASDESVLMDLKALLVEAKQKVPPVLQVLQTGDETMLDIGGERGCTFCGGLGHRITDCPKLEAMQTKQVTNIGRKDYLAHSSMDF
;
A
#
# COMPACT_ATOMS: atom_id res chain seq x y z
N MET A 1 -5.01 -12.25 1.75
CA MET A 1 -3.83 -11.58 1.16
C MET A 1 -3.13 -10.80 2.27
N PRO A 2 -1.78 -10.71 2.33
CA PRO A 2 -1.12 -9.85 3.33
C PRO A 2 -1.45 -8.37 3.09
N GLU A 3 -1.41 -7.57 4.16
CA GLU A 3 -1.71 -6.12 4.14
C GLU A 3 -0.60 -5.27 3.50
N GLU A 4 0.59 -5.86 3.28
CA GLU A 4 1.73 -5.20 2.66
C GLU A 4 2.26 -6.03 1.50
N ILE A 5 2.66 -5.36 0.41
CA ILE A 5 3.05 -6.02 -0.83
C ILE A 5 4.41 -6.75 -0.70
N GLU A 6 5.32 -6.25 0.12
CA GLU A 6 6.63 -6.87 0.38
C GLU A 6 6.45 -8.23 1.05
N ASN A 7 5.48 -8.32 1.97
CA ASN A 7 5.10 -9.56 2.62
C ASN A 7 4.49 -10.57 1.63
N TYR A 8 3.81 -10.09 0.58
CA TYR A 8 3.36 -10.96 -0.51
C TYR A 8 4.54 -11.53 -1.30
N VAL A 9 5.50 -10.69 -1.70
CA VAL A 9 6.72 -11.11 -2.41
C VAL A 9 7.50 -12.16 -1.61
N HIS A 10 7.68 -11.96 -0.30
CA HIS A 10 8.33 -12.94 0.57
C HIS A 10 7.61 -14.29 0.62
N ARG A 11 6.27 -14.30 0.56
CA ARG A 11 5.46 -15.53 0.55
C ARG A 11 5.63 -16.30 -0.75
N ILE A 12 5.48 -15.63 -1.90
CA ILE A 12 5.59 -16.29 -3.21
C ILE A 12 7.03 -16.69 -3.53
N GLY A 13 8.03 -16.01 -2.98
CA GLY A 13 9.44 -16.37 -3.10
C GLY A 13 9.80 -17.73 -2.48
N ARG A 14 8.88 -18.40 -1.79
CA ARG A 14 9.09 -19.77 -1.26
C ARG A 14 8.93 -20.87 -2.30
N THR A 15 8.28 -20.61 -3.43
CA THR A 15 8.10 -21.58 -4.52
C THR A 15 9.05 -21.30 -5.71
N GLY A 16 9.21 -22.25 -6.64
CA GLY A 16 9.93 -22.03 -7.90
C GLY A 16 11.45 -21.82 -7.79
N ARG A 17 12.16 -22.76 -7.13
CA ARG A 17 13.62 -22.67 -6.91
C ARG A 17 14.39 -23.70 -7.75
N SER A 18 15.69 -23.46 -7.95
CA SER A 18 16.61 -24.39 -8.61
C SER A 18 16.16 -24.83 -10.01
N GLY A 19 15.70 -23.87 -10.81
CA GLY A 19 15.24 -24.12 -12.19
C GLY A 19 13.88 -24.80 -12.31
N LYS A 20 13.19 -25.09 -11.20
CA LYS A 20 11.83 -25.65 -11.20
C LYS A 20 10.79 -24.54 -11.18
N THR A 21 9.71 -24.71 -11.93
CA THR A 21 8.57 -23.79 -11.90
C THR A 21 7.75 -24.00 -10.63
N GLY A 22 7.39 -22.90 -9.98
CA GLY A 22 6.50 -22.87 -8.82
C GLY A 22 5.14 -22.27 -9.17
N VAL A 23 4.10 -22.66 -8.44
CA VAL A 23 2.76 -22.06 -8.55
C VAL A 23 2.43 -21.37 -7.23
N ALA A 24 1.91 -20.14 -7.31
CA ALA A 24 1.37 -19.39 -6.19
C ALA A 24 -0.06 -18.96 -6.52
N THR A 25 -1.00 -19.37 -5.67
CA THR A 25 -2.42 -19.05 -5.82
C THR A 25 -2.84 -18.13 -4.70
N THR A 26 -3.39 -16.96 -5.05
CA THR A 26 -3.78 -15.92 -4.10
C THR A 26 -5.27 -15.71 -4.17
N PHE A 27 -5.96 -15.83 -3.03
CA PHE A 27 -7.34 -15.41 -2.92
C PHE A 27 -7.40 -13.90 -2.68
N ILE A 28 -8.14 -13.21 -3.56
CA ILE A 28 -8.40 -11.78 -3.50
C ILE A 28 -9.91 -11.57 -3.35
N ASN A 29 -10.30 -10.61 -2.52
CA ASN A 29 -11.69 -10.21 -2.36
C ASN A 29 -11.82 -8.72 -2.67
N LYS A 30 -12.87 -8.33 -3.42
CA LYS A 30 -13.22 -6.91 -3.62
C LYS A 30 -13.82 -6.27 -2.36
N GLY A 31 -14.31 -7.11 -1.43
CA GLY A 31 -15.13 -6.72 -0.30
C GLY A 31 -14.44 -6.59 1.06
N CYS A 32 -13.11 -6.47 1.16
CA CYS A 32 -12.47 -6.25 2.47
C CYS A 32 -12.81 -4.88 3.11
N GLY A 33 -13.60 -4.03 2.43
CA GLY A 33 -14.14 -2.78 2.97
C GLY A 33 -15.67 -2.75 3.19
N GLU A 34 -16.41 -3.84 2.95
CA GLU A 34 -17.88 -3.86 3.13
C GLU A 34 -18.35 -4.44 4.48
N ASP A 35 -17.46 -5.05 5.26
CA ASP A 35 -17.78 -5.45 6.64
C ASP A 35 -17.80 -4.20 7.54
N ARG A 36 -19.04 -3.79 7.82
CA ARG A 36 -19.52 -2.46 8.24
C ARG A 36 -19.14 -1.96 9.64
N ASP A 37 -17.91 -2.11 10.15
CA ASP A 37 -17.65 -1.57 11.51
C ASP A 37 -16.22 -1.20 11.90
N THR A 38 -15.25 -0.99 11.00
CA THR A 38 -13.95 -0.52 11.50
C THR A 38 -13.17 0.32 10.50
N SER A 39 -13.09 1.62 10.81
CA SER A 39 -12.07 2.60 10.38
C SER A 39 -11.91 2.84 8.87
N ILE A 40 -12.15 4.08 8.46
CA ILE A 40 -11.92 4.62 7.11
C ILE A 40 -10.51 4.30 6.58
N ASP A 41 -9.54 4.14 7.48
CA ASP A 41 -8.12 3.93 7.19
C ASP A 41 -7.80 2.57 6.54
N ARG A 42 -8.59 1.51 6.81
CA ARG A 42 -8.29 0.16 6.27
C ARG A 42 -8.58 0.02 4.78
N ARG A 43 -9.60 0.72 4.27
CA ARG A 43 -10.07 0.56 2.89
C ARG A 43 -9.06 1.06 1.87
N ALA A 44 -8.39 2.18 2.17
CA ALA A 44 -7.35 2.75 1.31
C ALA A 44 -6.10 1.85 1.25
N SER A 45 -5.76 1.19 2.36
CA SER A 45 -4.64 0.25 2.42
C SER A 45 -4.87 -0.95 1.50
N ASP A 46 -6.03 -1.60 1.56
CA ASP A 46 -6.31 -2.79 0.74
C ASP A 46 -6.31 -2.49 -0.77
N GLU A 47 -6.86 -1.35 -1.17
CA GLU A 47 -6.88 -0.92 -2.57
C GLU A 47 -5.46 -0.63 -3.09
N SER A 48 -4.63 0.03 -2.28
CA SER A 48 -3.24 0.31 -2.65
C SER A 48 -2.41 -0.96 -2.89
N VAL A 49 -2.59 -2.00 -2.06
CA VAL A 49 -1.87 -3.27 -2.21
C VAL A 49 -2.34 -4.02 -3.46
N LEU A 50 -3.62 -3.91 -3.83
CA LEU A 50 -4.13 -4.50 -5.07
C LEU A 50 -3.58 -3.77 -6.32
N MET A 51 -3.38 -2.46 -6.25
CA MET A 51 -2.70 -1.70 -7.30
C MET A 51 -1.23 -2.11 -7.42
N ASP A 52 -0.51 -2.25 -6.30
CA ASP A 52 0.87 -2.75 -6.29
C ASP A 52 0.97 -4.19 -6.85
N LEU A 53 0.00 -5.05 -6.51
CA LEU A 53 -0.09 -6.41 -7.03
C LEU A 53 -0.27 -6.43 -8.56
N LYS A 54 -1.11 -5.55 -9.10
CA LYS A 54 -1.29 -5.40 -10.56
C LYS A 54 0.04 -5.03 -11.21
N ALA A 55 0.75 -4.04 -10.68
CA ALA A 55 2.05 -3.61 -11.20
C ALA A 55 3.09 -4.74 -11.19
N LEU A 56 3.18 -5.50 -10.08
CA LEU A 56 4.05 -6.67 -10.00
C LEU A 56 3.73 -7.75 -11.03
N LEU A 57 2.44 -8.02 -11.27
CA LEU A 57 2.03 -9.01 -12.27
C LEU A 57 2.39 -8.57 -13.69
N VAL A 58 2.26 -7.28 -14.00
CA VAL A 58 2.68 -6.71 -15.30
C VAL A 58 4.19 -6.82 -15.48
N GLU A 59 4.98 -6.42 -14.46
CA GLU A 59 6.44 -6.50 -14.49
C GLU A 59 6.94 -7.94 -14.64
N ALA A 60 6.35 -8.88 -13.90
CA ALA A 60 6.66 -10.31 -13.97
C ALA A 60 6.07 -11.01 -15.22
N LYS A 61 5.46 -10.26 -16.15
CA LYS A 61 4.83 -10.75 -17.40
C LYS A 61 3.79 -11.84 -17.16
N GLN A 62 3.08 -11.76 -16.04
CA GLN A 62 1.99 -12.67 -15.69
C GLN A 62 0.68 -12.22 -16.31
N LYS A 63 -0.26 -13.15 -16.46
CA LYS A 63 -1.62 -12.83 -16.94
C LYS A 63 -2.36 -12.05 -15.85
N VAL A 64 -2.73 -10.80 -16.12
CA VAL A 64 -3.48 -9.95 -15.18
C VAL A 64 -4.97 -10.30 -15.23
N PRO A 65 -5.58 -10.79 -14.14
CA PRO A 65 -7.02 -11.08 -14.10
C PRO A 65 -7.87 -9.81 -14.34
N PRO A 66 -9.05 -9.92 -15.00
CA PRO A 66 -9.91 -8.76 -15.28
C PRO A 66 -10.28 -7.94 -14.05
N VAL A 67 -10.41 -8.60 -12.88
CA VAL A 67 -10.68 -7.94 -11.60
C VAL A 67 -9.62 -6.89 -11.21
N LEU A 68 -8.35 -7.12 -11.56
CA LEU A 68 -7.27 -6.16 -11.29
C LEU A 68 -7.09 -5.13 -12.41
N GLN A 69 -7.59 -5.40 -13.61
CA GLN A 69 -7.52 -4.44 -14.72
C GLN A 69 -8.43 -3.23 -14.50
N VAL A 70 -9.56 -3.44 -13.80
CA VAL A 70 -10.52 -2.38 -13.46
C VAL A 70 -9.93 -1.39 -12.44
N LEU A 71 -8.96 -1.82 -11.64
CA LEU A 71 -8.26 -0.93 -10.71
C LEU A 71 -7.39 0.02 -11.55
N GLN A 72 -7.76 1.31 -11.54
CA GLN A 72 -7.05 2.36 -12.27
C GLN A 72 -5.70 2.60 -11.59
N THR A 73 -4.61 2.19 -12.24
CA THR A 73 -3.32 2.85 -12.08
C THR A 73 -3.40 4.08 -12.96
N GLY A 74 -3.22 5.29 -12.40
CA GLY A 74 -3.06 6.50 -13.21
C GLY A 74 -2.01 6.25 -14.30
N ASP A 75 -2.24 6.82 -15.49
CA ASP A 75 -1.55 6.49 -16.75
C ASP A 75 -0.13 5.94 -16.53
N GLU A 76 0.10 4.70 -16.96
CA GLU A 76 1.37 3.96 -16.79
C GLU A 76 2.59 4.79 -17.28
N THR A 77 2.37 5.74 -18.20
CA THR A 77 3.35 6.71 -18.71
C THR A 77 3.75 7.77 -17.69
N MET A 78 2.87 8.09 -16.73
CA MET A 78 3.09 9.05 -15.66
C MET A 78 3.79 8.41 -14.46
N LEU A 79 3.88 7.07 -14.42
CA LEU A 79 4.61 6.29 -13.42
C LEU A 79 6.11 6.10 -13.73
N ASP A 80 6.58 6.53 -14.91
CA ASP A 80 7.98 6.47 -15.31
C ASP A 80 8.54 7.89 -15.55
N ILE A 81 9.31 8.42 -14.59
CA ILE A 81 10.05 9.67 -14.76
C ILE A 81 11.50 9.39 -14.39
N GLY A 82 12.42 9.52 -15.35
CA GLY A 82 13.85 9.37 -15.10
C GLY A 82 14.32 7.94 -14.77
N GLY A 83 13.49 6.92 -15.03
CA GLY A 83 13.81 5.51 -14.75
C GLY A 83 13.34 4.99 -13.40
N GLU A 84 12.69 5.82 -12.57
CA GLU A 84 12.14 5.41 -11.28
C GLU A 84 10.62 5.18 -11.38
N ARG A 85 10.21 3.90 -11.25
CA ARG A 85 8.81 3.47 -11.23
C ARG A 85 8.28 3.33 -9.81
N GLY A 86 7.12 3.93 -9.55
CA GLY A 86 6.41 3.82 -8.26
C GLY A 86 6.57 5.02 -7.32
N CYS A 87 6.29 4.81 -6.04
CA CYS A 87 6.33 5.78 -4.96
C CYS A 87 7.72 5.77 -4.27
N THR A 88 8.42 6.91 -4.30
CA THR A 88 9.74 7.07 -3.69
C THR A 88 9.74 7.04 -2.16
N PHE A 89 8.58 7.26 -1.53
CA PHE A 89 8.44 7.27 -0.07
C PHE A 89 8.30 5.87 0.52
N CYS A 90 7.41 5.04 -0.05
CA CYS A 90 7.11 3.72 0.50
C CYS A 90 7.64 2.55 -0.33
N GLY A 91 8.11 2.78 -1.55
CA GLY A 91 8.53 1.72 -2.47
C GLY A 91 7.38 0.98 -3.18
N GLY A 92 6.12 1.41 -2.99
CA GLY A 92 4.95 0.86 -3.69
C GLY A 92 4.98 1.16 -5.19
N LEU A 93 4.50 0.23 -6.02
CA LEU A 93 4.62 0.27 -7.48
C LEU A 93 3.34 0.77 -8.19
N GLY A 94 2.21 0.81 -7.49
CA GLY A 94 0.89 1.12 -8.02
C GLY A 94 0.41 2.56 -7.76
N HIS A 95 1.17 3.37 -7.04
CA HIS A 95 0.80 4.76 -6.71
C HIS A 95 2.03 5.69 -6.69
N ARG A 96 1.80 7.01 -6.69
CA ARG A 96 2.84 8.04 -6.56
C ARG A 96 2.92 8.55 -5.13
N ILE A 97 4.00 9.28 -4.82
CA ILE A 97 4.17 9.94 -3.51
C ILE A 97 2.99 10.87 -3.16
N THR A 98 2.34 11.46 -4.17
CA THR A 98 1.14 12.30 -4.04
C THR A 98 -0.04 11.55 -3.46
N ASP A 99 -0.20 10.28 -3.83
CA ASP A 99 -1.33 9.42 -3.48
C ASP A 99 -0.87 8.29 -2.53
N CYS A 100 0.16 8.55 -1.72
CA CYS A 100 0.76 7.54 -0.88
C CYS A 100 0.01 7.36 0.44
N PRO A 101 -0.68 6.22 0.66
CA PRO A 101 -1.46 6.00 1.88
C PRO A 101 -0.57 5.91 3.12
N LYS A 102 0.67 5.42 2.99
CA LYS A 102 1.66 5.42 4.10
C LYS A 102 2.06 6.85 4.50
N LEU A 103 2.15 7.78 3.54
CA LEU A 103 2.47 9.18 3.81
C LEU A 103 1.28 9.89 4.48
N GLU A 104 0.07 9.70 3.96
CA GLU A 104 -1.16 10.25 4.57
C GLU A 104 -1.34 9.75 6.02
N ALA A 105 -1.18 8.44 6.26
CA ALA A 105 -1.29 7.89 7.60
C ALA A 105 -0.23 8.45 8.56
N MET A 106 0.99 8.74 8.08
CA MET A 106 2.04 9.38 8.88
C MET A 106 1.71 10.84 9.20
N GLN A 107 1.21 11.60 8.23
CA GLN A 107 0.79 13.00 8.42
C GLN A 107 -0.36 13.09 9.42
N THR A 108 -1.40 12.26 9.28
CA THR A 108 -2.53 12.22 10.24
C THR A 108 -2.04 11.91 11.66
N LYS A 109 -1.11 10.95 11.81
CA LYS A 109 -0.49 10.64 13.12
C LYS A 109 0.33 11.80 13.68
N GLN A 110 1.03 12.57 12.84
CA GLN A 110 1.77 13.77 13.30
C GLN A 110 0.83 14.90 13.74
N VAL A 111 -0.25 15.14 13.00
CA VAL A 111 -1.26 16.18 13.34
C VAL A 111 -1.93 15.86 14.68
N THR A 112 -2.25 14.59 14.94
CA THR A 112 -2.81 14.18 16.25
C THR A 112 -1.84 14.33 17.43
N ASN A 113 -0.52 14.26 17.19
CA ASN A 113 0.50 14.43 18.23
C ASN A 113 0.83 15.89 18.53
N ILE A 114 0.68 16.80 17.57
CA ILE A 114 0.85 18.25 17.78
C ILE A 114 -0.25 18.81 18.68
N GLY A 115 -1.48 18.32 18.56
CA GLY A 115 -2.61 18.75 19.41
C GLY A 115 -2.52 18.33 20.89
N ARG A 116 -1.53 17.52 21.28
CA ARG A 116 -1.42 16.96 22.64
C ARG A 116 -0.24 17.50 23.46
N LYS A 117 0.67 18.28 22.86
CA LYS A 117 1.96 18.60 23.48
C LYS A 117 2.02 19.92 24.25
N ASP A 118 1.01 20.78 24.16
CA ASP A 118 1.12 22.16 24.67
C ASP A 118 0.18 22.53 25.84
N TYR A 119 -0.61 21.60 26.41
CA TYR A 119 -1.59 21.93 27.48
C TYR A 119 -1.18 21.58 28.92
N LEU A 120 0.00 21.01 29.17
CA LEU A 120 0.42 20.59 30.54
C LEU A 120 1.72 21.22 31.03
N ALA A 121 2.16 22.33 30.44
CA ALA A 121 3.29 23.08 30.97
C ALA A 121 2.95 24.56 30.98
N HIS A 122 2.32 25.03 32.06
CA HIS A 122 2.56 26.34 32.71
C HIS A 122 1.58 26.51 33.87
N SER A 123 1.95 26.04 35.06
CA SER A 123 1.58 26.64 36.34
C SER A 123 2.56 26.15 37.40
N SER A 124 3.79 26.64 37.26
CA SER A 124 4.68 26.83 38.41
C SER A 124 4.14 28.00 39.25
N MET A 125 4.20 27.81 40.57
CA MET A 125 4.35 28.82 41.63
C MET A 125 3.12 29.36 42.39
N ASP A 126 3.30 29.25 43.72
CA ASP A 126 2.82 30.04 44.86
C ASP A 126 1.38 29.86 45.38
N PHE A 127 1.26 29.10 46.50
CA PHE A 127 0.87 29.60 47.83
C PHE A 127 1.23 28.59 48.93
#